data_AF-A0A936H3R1-F1
#
_entry.id   AF-A0A936H3R1-F1
#
_cell.length_a   1.000
_cell.length_b   1.000
_cell.length_c   1.000
_cell.angle_alpha   90.00
_cell.angle_beta   90.00
_cell.angle_gamma   90.00
#
_symmetry.space_group_name_H-M   'P 1'
#
loop_
_entity.id
_entity.type
_entity.pdbx_description
1 polymer ?
#
loop_
_entity_poly.entity_id
_entity_poly.type
_entity_poly.pdbx_seq_one_letter_code
_entity_poly.pdbx_strand_id
1 'polypeptide(L)' 'MVFQDEQLAKEHYPELRLETNNIEEVYAIVSASHPHLLHPNLNKVTTRPWGAKEFAIKDNQIGIRFQQW' A
#
# COMPACT_ATOMS: atom_id res chain seq x y z
N MET A 1 -4.23 -10.16 -18.99
CA MET A 1 -2.84 -9.80 -18.63
C MET A 1 -2.92 -8.49 -17.85
N VAL A 2 -2.43 -8.44 -16.60
CA VAL A 2 -2.60 -7.27 -15.71
C VAL A 2 -1.62 -6.14 -16.05
N PHE A 3 -0.45 -6.46 -16.60
CA PHE A 3 0.58 -5.50 -17.00
C PHE A 3 0.73 -5.46 -18.51
N GLN A 4 0.99 -4.27 -19.06
CA GLN A 4 1.32 -4.11 -20.48
C GLN A 4 2.71 -4.66 -20.82
N ASP A 5 3.66 -4.53 -19.88
CA ASP A 5 5.01 -5.09 -19.98
C ASP A 5 5.32 -5.91 -18.71
N GLU A 6 5.45 -7.23 -18.87
CA GLU A 6 5.68 -8.14 -17.75
C GLU A 6 7.11 -8.07 -17.21
N GLN A 7 8.10 -7.80 -18.06
CA GLN A 7 9.50 -7.71 -17.67
C GLN A 7 9.71 -6.50 -16.76
N LEU A 8 9.23 -5.33 -17.19
CA LEU A 8 9.34 -4.10 -16.41
C LEU A 8 8.53 -4.16 -15.11
N ALA A 9 7.37 -4.83 -15.10
CA ALA A 9 6.59 -5.02 -13.88
C ALA A 9 7.34 -5.87 -12.83
N LYS A 10 8.07 -6.90 -13.26
CA LYS A 10 8.90 -7.74 -12.36
C LYS A 10 10.13 -7.01 -11.85
N GLU A 11 10.70 -6.10 -12.64
CA GLU A 11 11.87 -5.33 -12.27
C GLU A 11 11.53 -4.20 -11.27
N HIS A 12 10.42 -3.49 -11.52
CA HIS A 12 10.11 -2.24 -10.83
C HIS A 12 9.01 -2.33 -9.77
N TYR A 13 8.31 -3.47 -9.64
CA TYR A 13 7.27 -3.70 -8.63
C TYR A 13 6.28 -2.52 -8.52
N PRO A 14 5.41 -2.34 -9.53
CA PRO A 14 4.58 -1.15 -9.64
C PRO A 14 3.78 -0.86 -8.36
N GLU A 15 3.70 0.41 -8.01
CA GLU A 15 2.98 0.92 -6.84
C GLU A 15 1.78 1.77 -7.28
N LEU A 16 0.62 1.52 -6.68
CA LEU A 16 -0.53 2.42 -6.73
C LEU A 16 -0.65 3.19 -5.42
N ARG A 17 -1.11 4.44 -5.52
CA ARG A 17 -1.38 5.30 -4.36
C ARG A 17 -2.86 5.62 -4.28
N LEU A 18 -3.45 5.34 -3.12
CA LEU A 18 -4.84 5.64 -2.82
C LEU A 18 -4.88 6.69 -1.72
N GLU A 19 -5.40 7.87 -2.06
CA GLU A 19 -5.61 8.93 -1.09
C GLU A 19 -6.96 8.77 -0.39
N THR A 20 -6.98 8.96 0.92
CA THR A 20 -8.18 8.84 1.74
C THR A 20 -8.21 9.94 2.80
N ASN A 21 -9.43 10.34 3.19
CA ASN A 21 -9.65 11.28 4.29
C ASN A 21 -9.69 10.58 5.66
N ASN A 22 -9.66 9.24 5.70
CA ASN A 22 -9.72 8.46 6.93
C ASN A 22 -8.86 7.19 6.84
N ILE A 23 -7.54 7.36 6.96
CA ILE A 23 -6.58 6.26 6.83
C ILE A 23 -6.68 5.22 7.96
N GLU A 24 -7.11 5.64 9.15
CA GLU A 24 -7.24 4.75 10.31
C GLU A 24 -8.38 3.74 10.11
N GLU A 25 -9.51 4.17 9.54
CA GLU A 25 -10.64 3.28 9.21
C GLU A 25 -10.23 2.25 8.15
N VAL A 26 -9.54 2.70 7.08
CA VAL A 26 -9.07 1.80 6.02
C VAL A 26 -8.07 0.80 6.59
N TYR A 27 -7.13 1.24 7.43
CA TYR A 27 -6.17 0.35 8.08
C TYR A 27 -6.86 -0.67 9.00
N ALA A 28 -7.86 -0.25 9.80
CA ALA A 28 -8.57 -1.14 10.70
C ALA A 28 -9.29 -2.26 9.94
N ILE A 29 -9.97 -1.94 8.84
CA ILE A 29 -10.65 -2.92 7.99
C ILE A 29 -9.64 -3.90 7.37
N VAL A 30 -8.55 -3.38 6.80
CA VAL A 30 -7.53 -4.20 6.10
C VAL A 30 -6.77 -5.10 7.07
N SER A 31 -6.31 -4.57 8.20
CA SER A 31 -5.56 -5.35 9.19
C SER A 31 -6.40 -6.44 9.85
N ALA A 32 -7.72 -6.24 10.01
CA ALA A 32 -8.63 -7.26 10.53
C ALA A 32 -8.96 -8.35 9.50
N SER A 33 -9.20 -7.97 8.24
CA SER A 33 -9.69 -8.89 7.21
C SER A 33 -8.57 -9.57 6.40
N HIS A 34 -7.47 -8.86 6.12
CA HIS A 34 -6.38 -9.30 5.24
C HIS A 34 -4.99 -8.94 5.80
N PRO A 35 -4.65 -9.32 7.05
CA PRO A 35 -3.36 -8.96 7.65
C PRO A 35 -2.14 -9.48 6.87
N HIS A 36 -2.30 -10.58 6.15
CA HIS A 36 -1.24 -11.20 5.33
C HIS A 36 -0.79 -10.34 4.14
N LEU A 37 -1.61 -9.36 3.71
CA LEU A 37 -1.26 -8.43 2.65
C LEU A 37 -0.47 -7.22 3.16
N LEU A 38 -0.37 -7.00 4.48
CA LEU A 38 0.34 -5.84 5.02
C LEU A 38 1.82 -5.85 4.59
N HIS A 39 2.28 -4.71 4.10
CA HIS A 39 3.64 -4.59 3.57
C HIS A 39 4.66 -4.74 4.72
N PRO A 40 5.71 -5.58 4.59
CA PRO A 40 6.63 -5.88 5.69
C PRO A 40 7.31 -4.64 6.28
N ASN A 41 7.58 -3.63 5.46
CA ASN A 41 8.28 -2.40 5.88
C ASN A 41 7.35 -1.24 6.26
N LEU A 42 6.03 -1.35 6.00
CA LEU A 42 5.08 -0.27 6.25
C LEU A 42 3.69 -0.85 6.57
N ASN A 43 3.65 -1.77 7.53
CA ASN A 43 2.48 -2.57 7.90
C ASN A 43 1.51 -1.87 8.86
N LYS A 44 1.72 -0.59 9.17
CA LYS A 44 0.89 0.20 10.08
C LYS A 44 0.89 1.66 9.65
N VAL A 45 -0.16 2.39 10.03
CA VAL A 45 -0.26 3.83 9.80
C VAL A 45 0.95 4.52 10.45
N THR A 46 1.74 5.20 9.63
CA THR A 46 2.99 5.84 10.03
C THR A 46 3.05 7.24 9.43
N THR A 47 3.25 8.26 10.26
CA THR A 47 3.54 9.62 9.78
C THR A 47 4.92 9.66 9.13
N ARG A 48 4.99 10.14 7.90
CA ARG A 48 6.22 10.24 7.13
C ARG A 48 6.90 11.59 7.34
N PRO A 49 8.21 11.73 7.02
CA PRO A 49 8.93 13.00 7.16
C PRO A 49 8.33 14.17 6.37
N TRP A 50 7.55 13.88 5.32
CA TRP A 50 6.82 14.87 4.52
C TRP A 50 5.41 15.20 5.05
N GLY A 51 5.04 14.70 6.24
CA GLY A 51 3.80 15.06 6.93
C GLY A 51 2.63 14.10 6.70
N ALA A 52 2.57 13.42 5.55
CA ALA A 52 1.49 12.47 5.26
C ALA A 52 1.51 11.25 6.20
N LYS A 53 0.34 10.74 6.55
CA LYS A 53 0.16 9.41 7.15
C LYS A 53 0.09 8.37 6.04
N GLU A 54 0.83 7.28 6.18
CA GLU A 54 0.84 6.21 5.19
C GLU A 54 0.85 4.81 5.83
N PHE A 55 0.18 3.85 5.19
CA PHE A 55 0.47 2.42 5.34
C PHE A 55 0.42 1.75 3.96
N ALA A 56 0.99 0.55 3.82
CA ALA A 56 0.98 -0.16 2.55
C ALA A 56 0.57 -1.61 2.69
N ILE A 57 -0.01 -2.13 1.63
CA ILE A 57 -0.18 -3.55 1.37
C ILE A 57 0.61 -3.95 0.13
N LYS A 58 0.92 -5.23 0.00
CA LYS A 58 1.39 -5.81 -1.25
C LYS A 58 0.83 -7.21 -1.42
N ASP A 59 0.60 -7.57 -2.67
CA ASP A 59 0.49 -8.98 -3.04
C ASP A 59 1.86 -9.48 -3.53
N ASN A 60 1.86 -10.48 -4.41
CA ASN A 60 3.08 -11.05 -4.99
C ASN A 60 3.76 -10.12 -6.02
N GLN A 61 3.09 -9.08 -6.51
CA GLN A 61 3.58 -8.28 -7.64
C GLN A 61 3.30 -6.76 -7.55
N ILE A 62 2.18 -6.34 -6.95
CA ILE A 62 1.74 -4.94 -6.86
C ILE A 62 1.79 -4.46 -5.42
N GLY A 63 2.37 -3.28 -5.21
CA GLY A 63 2.25 -2.51 -3.97
C GLY A 63 1.07 -1.54 -4.04
N ILE A 64 0.32 -1.41 -2.94
CA ILE A 64 -0.69 -0.36 -2.79
C ILE A 64 -0.38 0.41 -1.52
N ARG A 65 -0.19 1.72 -1.66
CA ARG A 65 0.05 2.64 -0.55
C ARG A 65 -1.20 3.48 -0.31
N PHE A 66 -1.72 3.44 0.90
CA PHE A 66 -2.76 4.33 1.36
C PHE A 66 -2.10 5.57 1.97
N GLN A 67 -2.58 6.75 1.61
CA GLN A 67 -2.04 8.02 2.09
C GLN A 67 -3.16 8.97 2.54
N GLN A 68 -2.88 9.76 3.57
CA GLN A 68 -3.70 10.88 4.02
C GLN A 68 -2.78 12.06 4.36
N TRP A 69 -3.05 13.23 3.78
CA TRP A 69 -2.35 14.49 4.09
C TRP A 69 -2.88 15.17 5.35
#